data_AF-A0AA41SY87-F1
#
_entry.id   AF-A0AA41SY87-F1
#
_cell.length_a   1.000
_cell.length_b   1.000
_cell.length_c   1.000
_cell.angle_alpha   90.00
_cell.angle_beta   90.00
_cell.angle_gamma   90.00
#
_symmetry.space_group_name_H-M   'P 1'
#
loop_
_entity.id
_entity.type
_entity.pdbx_description
1 polymer ?
#
loop_
_entity_poly.entity_id
_entity_poly.type
_entity_poly.pdbx_seq_one_letter_code
_entity_poly.pdbx_strand_id
1 'polypeptide(L)'
;MTSLTSAGWAQCSSARRTRSDASGKELATGGSCSIGEDDARSRQDEDYDDEGDSKETRLTLMEEVCLLGLKDPEGYTSFWNDCISSGLCGCMLIELALRGRLQLEACEMRCKSILTRKVICKSDAPTGDVLLDEVLKHVKETQLPETVQNWIELLTAKTWNPLKLHYQLKNVWERLAKNLVEKGVLTTEKQNFLCFDMTTHPLTKNNIKQHLIKKV
;
A
#
# COMPACT_ATOMS: atom_id res chain seq x y z
N MET A 1 48.02 38.41 29.84
CA MET A 1 47.86 37.23 30.72
C MET A 1 47.04 37.65 31.93
N THR A 2 45.74 37.44 31.85
CA THR A 2 44.68 37.80 32.81
C THR A 2 43.45 37.02 32.30
N SER A 3 42.88 36.05 33.03
CA SER A 3 41.87 36.23 34.10
C SER A 3 40.57 36.89 33.56
N LEU A 4 39.34 36.40 33.80
CA LEU A 4 38.82 35.39 34.73
C LEU A 4 37.48 34.78 34.25
N THR A 5 37.23 33.55 34.70
CA THR A 5 35.95 32.82 34.94
C THR A 5 34.59 33.49 34.66
N SER A 6 33.67 32.71 34.09
CA SER A 6 32.21 32.95 34.07
C SER A 6 31.57 32.76 35.46
N ALA A 7 30.72 33.72 35.87
CA ALA A 7 29.91 33.60 37.08
C ALA A 7 28.61 32.79 36.82
N GLY A 8 28.25 31.92 37.76
CA GLY A 8 26.92 31.32 37.83
C GLY A 8 25.96 32.16 38.69
N TRP A 9 24.66 31.91 38.57
CA TRP A 9 23.64 32.46 39.47
C TRP A 9 22.83 31.34 40.10
N ALA A 10 22.63 31.45 41.42
CA ALA A 10 21.87 30.53 42.25
C ALA A 10 20.37 30.98 42.27
N GLN A 11 19.41 30.06 42.28
CA GLN A 11 18.73 29.55 43.49
C GLN A 11 17.83 30.58 44.20
N CYS A 12 16.52 30.28 44.32
CA CYS A 12 15.82 30.28 45.62
C CYS A 12 14.51 29.47 45.58
N SER A 13 13.90 29.23 46.75
CA SER A 13 12.96 28.13 47.02
C SER A 13 11.99 28.44 48.17
N SER A 14 10.84 27.75 48.24
CA SER A 14 10.02 27.43 49.44
C SER A 14 8.63 26.88 48.98
N ALA A 15 7.82 26.10 49.73
CA ALA A 15 7.85 25.48 51.07
C ALA A 15 7.15 24.09 50.96
N ARG A 16 7.58 22.98 51.61
CA ARG A 16 7.28 22.50 52.99
C ARG A 16 5.77 22.43 53.33
N ARG A 17 5.22 21.40 54.03
CA ARG A 17 5.83 20.35 54.92
C ARG A 17 4.80 19.23 55.31
N THR A 18 5.30 18.03 55.69
CA THR A 18 4.75 17.03 56.69
C THR A 18 3.35 16.39 56.45
N ARG A 19 2.94 15.19 56.91
CA ARG A 19 3.46 13.95 57.60
C ARG A 19 2.27 12.91 57.64
N SER A 20 2.33 11.63 58.07
CA SER A 20 3.33 10.55 58.25
C SER A 20 2.65 9.24 58.71
N ASP A 21 3.24 8.07 58.42
CA ASP A 21 3.13 6.77 59.15
C ASP A 21 1.75 6.04 59.22
N ALA A 22 1.62 4.70 59.35
CA ALA A 22 2.51 3.54 59.11
C ALA A 22 1.71 2.20 59.23
N SER A 23 2.34 1.06 58.86
CA SER A 23 1.97 -0.34 59.20
C SER A 23 0.75 -0.97 58.49
N GLY A 24 0.73 -2.25 58.08
CA GLY A 24 1.79 -3.27 58.06
C GLY A 24 1.27 -4.71 57.90
N LYS A 25 2.20 -5.66 57.76
CA LYS A 25 2.10 -7.15 57.78
C LYS A 25 1.99 -7.93 56.45
N GLU A 26 2.76 -9.02 56.45
CA GLU A 26 2.97 -10.02 55.41
C GLU A 26 1.94 -11.16 55.45
N LEU A 27 1.86 -11.95 54.37
CA LEU A 27 1.98 -13.41 54.53
C LEU A 27 2.60 -14.05 53.29
N ALA A 28 3.53 -14.98 53.50
CA ALA A 28 4.16 -15.77 52.44
C ALA A 28 3.54 -17.17 52.33
N THR A 29 3.55 -17.76 51.14
CA THR A 29 3.51 -19.22 50.94
C THR A 29 4.12 -19.55 49.58
N GLY A 30 5.12 -20.43 49.57
CA GLY A 30 5.75 -20.91 48.34
C GLY A 30 5.11 -22.20 47.83
N GLY A 31 5.32 -22.48 46.54
CA GLY A 31 4.98 -23.75 45.88
C GLY A 31 5.94 -23.95 44.70
N SER A 32 6.42 -25.18 44.50
CA SER A 32 7.49 -25.52 43.55
C SER A 32 7.04 -26.61 42.56
N CYS A 33 7.73 -26.68 41.41
CA CYS A 33 7.58 -27.68 40.32
C CYS A 33 6.21 -27.62 39.58
N SER A 34 6.12 -27.82 38.26
CA SER A 34 6.80 -28.83 37.45
C SER A 34 6.90 -28.47 35.96
N ILE A 35 7.74 -29.21 35.23
CA ILE A 35 7.88 -29.16 33.76
C ILE A 35 6.59 -29.66 33.07
N GLY A 36 6.25 -29.07 31.92
CA GLY A 36 5.26 -29.58 30.98
C GLY A 36 5.68 -29.21 29.56
N GLU A 37 6.02 -30.21 28.76
CA GLU A 37 6.25 -30.09 27.32
C GLU A 37 4.91 -30.07 26.56
N ASP A 38 4.97 -29.96 25.23
CA ASP A 38 3.85 -30.11 24.28
C ASP A 38 2.72 -29.06 24.28
N ASP A 39 2.85 -28.05 23.41
CA ASP A 39 1.77 -27.72 22.45
C ASP A 39 2.39 -27.16 21.15
N ALA A 40 2.96 -28.07 20.36
CA ALA A 40 3.47 -27.77 19.03
C ALA A 40 2.30 -27.49 18.06
N ARG A 41 1.74 -26.28 18.14
CA ARG A 41 0.68 -25.84 17.23
C ARG A 41 1.21 -25.68 15.82
N SER A 42 1.07 -26.79 15.09
CA SER A 42 1.20 -26.90 13.65
C SER A 42 0.63 -25.64 13.00
N ARG A 43 1.51 -24.88 12.34
CA ARG A 43 1.06 -23.94 11.33
C ARG A 43 0.53 -24.79 10.20
N GLN A 44 -0.79 -24.84 10.08
CA GLN A 44 -1.41 -25.22 8.82
C GLN A 44 -1.03 -24.11 7.84
N ASP A 45 0.01 -24.38 7.05
CA ASP A 45 0.16 -23.72 5.76
C ASP A 45 -1.07 -24.14 4.96
N GLU A 46 -2.07 -23.26 4.89
CA GLU A 46 -3.18 -23.41 3.96
C GLU A 46 -2.60 -23.22 2.56
N ASP A 47 -2.28 -24.35 1.92
CA ASP A 47 -2.05 -24.41 0.48
C ASP A 47 -3.25 -23.77 -0.20
N TYR A 48 -3.00 -22.68 -0.94
CA TYR A 48 -3.99 -22.09 -1.82
C TYR A 48 -4.10 -23.03 -3.03
N ASP A 49 -5.01 -24.01 -2.95
CA ASP A 49 -5.37 -24.88 -4.07
C ASP A 49 -5.80 -24.03 -5.28
N ASP A 50 -4.90 -23.89 -6.26
CA ASP A 50 -5.14 -23.30 -7.60
C ASP A 50 -5.94 -24.30 -8.47
N GLU A 51 -6.95 -24.97 -7.91
CA GLU A 51 -7.82 -25.91 -8.62
C GLU A 51 -9.13 -25.22 -9.04
N GLY A 52 -8.95 -24.21 -9.90
CA GLY A 52 -10.00 -23.30 -10.34
C GLY A 52 -9.73 -22.65 -11.69
N ASP A 53 -9.19 -23.39 -12.68
CA ASP A 53 -9.10 -22.94 -14.09
C ASP A 53 -10.47 -22.92 -14.78
N SER A 54 -11.43 -22.22 -14.18
CA SER A 54 -12.44 -21.52 -14.96
C SER A 54 -11.73 -20.46 -15.82
N LYS A 55 -12.11 -20.36 -17.10
CA LYS A 55 -11.55 -19.46 -18.12
C LYS A 55 -11.82 -17.96 -17.87
N GLU A 56 -11.82 -17.55 -16.61
CA GLU A 56 -12.00 -16.18 -16.20
C GLU A 56 -10.73 -15.38 -16.51
N THR A 57 -10.94 -14.22 -17.12
CA THR A 57 -9.85 -13.33 -17.50
C THR A 57 -9.24 -12.73 -16.23
N ARG A 58 -8.06 -13.22 -15.79
CA ARG A 58 -7.37 -12.74 -14.58
C ARG A 58 -7.09 -11.23 -14.67
N LEU A 59 -7.81 -10.44 -13.88
CA LEU A 59 -7.65 -8.98 -13.77
C LEU A 59 -6.75 -8.62 -12.59
N THR A 60 -6.09 -7.46 -12.68
CA THR A 60 -5.43 -6.81 -11.54
C THR A 60 -6.42 -5.95 -10.76
N LEU A 61 -6.12 -5.64 -9.50
CA LEU A 61 -6.94 -4.73 -8.69
C LEU A 61 -7.13 -3.36 -9.36
N MET A 62 -6.13 -2.85 -10.09
CA MET A 62 -6.24 -1.60 -10.84
C MET A 62 -7.23 -1.70 -12.00
N GLU A 63 -7.26 -2.84 -12.69
CA GLU A 63 -8.18 -3.14 -13.78
C GLU A 63 -9.62 -3.35 -13.27
N GLU A 64 -9.81 -4.04 -12.14
CA GLU A 64 -11.12 -4.19 -11.48
C GLU A 64 -11.69 -2.81 -11.09
N VAL A 65 -10.91 -1.97 -10.40
CA VAL A 65 -11.32 -0.60 -10.01
C VAL A 65 -11.62 0.27 -11.22
N CYS A 66 -10.80 0.18 -12.28
CA CYS A 66 -11.05 0.84 -13.56
C CYS A 66 -12.39 0.42 -14.18
N LEU A 67 -12.67 -0.88 -14.21
CA LEU A 67 -13.89 -1.45 -14.81
C LEU A 67 -15.16 -1.04 -14.07
N LEU A 68 -15.11 -0.93 -12.74
CA LEU A 68 -16.20 -0.40 -11.90
C LEU A 68 -16.51 1.08 -12.22
N GLY A 69 -15.49 1.90 -12.44
CA GLY A 69 -15.64 3.33 -12.77
C GLY A 69 -15.94 3.63 -14.26
N LEU A 70 -15.83 2.64 -15.14
CA LEU A 70 -16.07 2.78 -16.59
C LEU A 70 -17.56 3.00 -16.88
N LYS A 71 -17.88 3.82 -17.89
CA LYS A 71 -19.23 3.90 -18.45
C LYS A 71 -19.34 3.07 -19.74
N ASP A 72 -20.11 1.99 -19.67
CA ASP A 72 -20.10 0.87 -20.63
C ASP A 72 -20.19 1.28 -22.12
N PRO A 73 -21.14 2.14 -22.56
CA PRO A 73 -21.25 2.52 -23.98
C PRO A 73 -20.26 3.61 -24.42
N GLU A 74 -19.66 4.34 -23.49
CA GLU A 74 -18.79 5.49 -23.81
C GLU A 74 -17.31 5.13 -23.76
N GLY A 75 -16.93 4.06 -23.04
CA GLY A 75 -15.56 3.56 -23.02
C GLY A 75 -14.56 4.44 -22.29
N TYR A 76 -15.05 5.34 -21.43
CA TYR A 76 -14.25 6.18 -20.53
C TYR A 76 -14.74 6.04 -19.09
N THR A 77 -13.84 6.20 -18.12
CA THR A 77 -14.25 6.38 -16.71
C THR A 77 -15.01 7.69 -16.52
N SER A 78 -15.98 7.70 -15.60
CA SER A 78 -16.52 8.94 -15.06
C SER A 78 -15.41 9.76 -14.39
N PHE A 79 -14.96 10.81 -15.07
CA PHE A 79 -13.97 11.83 -14.65
C PHE A 79 -12.81 11.32 -13.77
N TRP A 80 -11.72 10.94 -14.42
CA TRP A 80 -10.45 10.62 -13.76
C TRP A 80 -10.00 11.77 -12.87
N ASN A 81 -9.76 11.49 -11.58
CA ASN A 81 -9.48 12.49 -10.56
C ASN A 81 -8.37 12.03 -9.60
N ASP A 82 -7.93 12.94 -8.73
CA ASP A 82 -6.85 12.72 -7.76
C ASP A 82 -7.12 11.57 -6.79
N CYS A 83 -8.39 11.35 -6.40
CA CYS A 83 -8.77 10.26 -5.51
C CYS A 83 -8.62 8.92 -6.22
N ILE A 84 -9.15 8.79 -7.45
CA ILE A 84 -8.96 7.61 -8.31
C ILE A 84 -7.47 7.33 -8.52
N SER A 85 -6.69 8.37 -8.85
CA SER A 85 -5.23 8.26 -9.05
C SER A 85 -4.53 7.70 -7.82
N SER A 86 -4.84 8.22 -6.61
CA SER A 86 -4.26 7.71 -5.36
C SER A 86 -4.75 6.30 -4.99
N GLY A 87 -6.01 5.98 -5.27
CA GLY A 87 -6.59 4.66 -5.02
C GLY A 87 -5.92 3.60 -5.87
N LEU A 88 -5.69 3.88 -7.17
CA LEU A 88 -5.00 2.97 -8.08
C LEU A 88 -3.52 2.79 -7.71
N CYS A 89 -2.83 3.83 -7.25
CA CYS A 89 -1.46 3.68 -6.71
C CYS A 89 -1.45 2.81 -5.44
N GLY A 90 -2.47 2.94 -4.57
CA GLY A 90 -2.68 2.03 -3.44
C GLY A 90 -2.93 0.58 -3.90
N CYS A 91 -3.75 0.38 -4.93
CA CYS A 91 -4.00 -0.93 -5.53
C CYS A 91 -2.71 -1.57 -6.07
N MET A 92 -1.82 -0.82 -6.74
CA MET A 92 -0.54 -1.34 -7.23
C MET A 92 0.36 -1.84 -6.10
N LEU A 93 0.43 -1.11 -4.97
CA LEU A 93 1.21 -1.53 -3.80
C LEU A 93 0.62 -2.79 -3.14
N ILE A 94 -0.72 -2.90 -3.08
CA ILE A 94 -1.42 -4.08 -2.55
C ILE A 94 -1.22 -5.29 -3.48
N GLU A 95 -1.43 -5.11 -4.78
CA GLU A 95 -1.25 -6.12 -5.82
C GLU A 95 0.18 -6.70 -5.81
N LEU A 96 1.21 -5.84 -5.70
CA LEU A 96 2.60 -6.27 -5.55
C LEU A 96 2.87 -6.99 -4.22
N ALA A 97 2.17 -6.65 -3.13
CA ALA A 97 2.29 -7.35 -1.86
C ALA A 97 1.62 -8.75 -1.92
N LEU A 98 0.44 -8.85 -2.54
CA LEU A 98 -0.25 -10.12 -2.79
C LEU A 98 0.58 -11.06 -3.69
N ARG A 99 1.27 -10.51 -4.70
CA ARG A 99 2.24 -11.24 -5.54
C ARG A 99 3.59 -11.54 -4.86
N GLY A 100 3.72 -11.26 -3.57
CA GLY A 100 4.92 -11.49 -2.77
C GLY A 100 6.16 -10.68 -3.20
N ARG A 101 5.99 -9.62 -4.01
CA ARG A 101 7.07 -8.76 -4.50
C ARG A 101 7.45 -7.69 -3.49
N LEU A 102 6.46 -7.12 -2.82
CA LEU A 102 6.63 -6.12 -1.76
C LEU A 102 6.22 -6.68 -0.39
N GLN A 103 6.84 -6.16 0.67
CA GLN A 103 6.49 -6.45 2.05
C GLN A 103 6.59 -5.16 2.88
N LEU A 104 5.75 -5.01 3.90
CA LEU A 104 5.88 -3.90 4.85
C LEU A 104 6.88 -4.24 5.96
N GLU A 105 7.56 -3.21 6.46
CA GLU A 105 8.37 -3.27 7.68
C GLU A 105 7.62 -4.00 8.81
N ALA A 106 8.31 -4.95 9.46
CA ALA A 106 7.76 -5.72 10.56
C ALA A 106 7.30 -4.78 11.69
N CYS A 107 6.12 -5.06 12.25
CA CYS A 107 5.60 -4.22 13.33
C CYS A 107 6.14 -4.69 14.68
N GLU A 108 7.06 -3.91 15.25
CA GLU A 108 7.40 -4.00 16.68
C GLU A 108 6.20 -3.62 17.56
N MET A 109 6.34 -3.78 18.88
CA MET A 109 5.29 -3.91 19.91
C MET A 109 4.25 -2.76 20.03
N ARG A 110 4.30 -1.73 19.19
CA ARG A 110 3.27 -0.70 19.05
C ARG A 110 2.76 -0.71 17.61
N CYS A 111 1.48 -1.03 17.42
CA CYS A 111 0.88 -1.14 16.09
C CYS A 111 0.98 0.19 15.31
N LYS A 112 1.95 0.28 14.37
CA LYS A 112 2.13 1.42 13.47
C LYS A 112 1.02 1.41 12.41
N SER A 113 0.45 2.57 12.08
CA SER A 113 -0.47 2.73 10.94
C SER A 113 0.17 2.24 9.64
N ILE A 114 -0.61 1.59 8.77
CA ILE A 114 -0.10 1.05 7.48
C ILE A 114 0.57 2.15 6.66
N LEU A 115 -0.01 3.35 6.62
CA LEU A 115 0.49 4.50 5.87
C LEU A 115 1.91 4.94 6.28
N THR A 116 2.29 4.74 7.54
CA THR A 116 3.60 5.14 8.08
C THR A 116 4.63 4.01 8.13
N ARG A 117 4.26 2.79 7.73
CA ARG A 117 5.23 1.68 7.58
C ARG A 117 6.00 1.83 6.27
N LYS A 118 7.26 1.42 6.30
CA LYS A 118 8.12 1.41 5.11
C LYS A 118 7.79 0.21 4.22
N VAL A 119 7.88 0.44 2.91
CA VAL A 119 7.76 -0.59 1.88
C VAL A 119 9.15 -1.14 1.57
N ILE A 120 9.28 -2.47 1.58
CA ILE A 120 10.51 -3.21 1.37
C ILE A 120 10.32 -4.12 0.14
N CYS A 121 11.29 -4.13 -0.77
CA CYS A 121 11.31 -5.08 -1.88
C CYS A 121 11.74 -6.46 -1.39
N LYS A 122 10.94 -7.49 -1.64
CA LYS A 122 11.18 -8.89 -1.27
C LYS A 122 11.64 -9.73 -2.47
N SER A 123 11.10 -9.46 -3.65
CA SER A 123 11.40 -10.18 -4.89
C SER A 123 11.30 -9.22 -6.08
N ASP A 124 12.29 -9.24 -6.96
CA ASP A 124 12.38 -8.42 -8.16
C ASP A 124 11.94 -9.15 -9.45
N ALA A 125 11.51 -10.41 -9.34
CA ALA A 125 10.95 -11.15 -10.46
C ALA A 125 9.76 -10.38 -11.09
N PRO A 126 9.69 -10.27 -12.43
CA PRO A 126 8.63 -9.50 -13.08
C PRO A 126 7.25 -10.07 -12.77
N THR A 127 6.24 -9.21 -12.93
CA THR A 127 4.82 -9.51 -12.73
C THR A 127 4.06 -9.67 -14.04
N GLY A 128 4.63 -9.20 -15.15
CA GLY A 128 4.01 -9.20 -16.48
C GLY A 128 3.05 -8.03 -16.71
N ASP A 129 2.88 -7.13 -15.74
CA ASP A 129 2.14 -5.88 -15.88
C ASP A 129 3.13 -4.70 -15.86
N VAL A 130 3.11 -3.88 -16.91
CA VAL A 130 4.05 -2.77 -17.11
C VAL A 130 4.00 -1.75 -15.98
N LEU A 131 2.84 -1.49 -15.38
CA LEU A 131 2.70 -0.52 -14.28
C LEU A 131 3.25 -1.10 -12.98
N LEU A 132 2.97 -2.37 -12.69
CA LEU A 132 3.50 -3.05 -11.51
C LEU A 132 5.02 -3.20 -11.57
N ASP A 133 5.56 -3.53 -12.74
CA ASP A 133 7.01 -3.70 -12.96
C ASP A 133 7.75 -2.34 -12.92
N GLU A 134 7.12 -1.25 -13.36
CA GLU A 134 7.64 0.12 -13.19
C GLU A 134 7.68 0.55 -11.71
N VAL A 135 6.60 0.29 -10.94
CA VAL A 135 6.58 0.54 -9.49
C VAL A 135 7.63 -0.32 -8.77
N LEU A 136 7.73 -1.62 -9.09
CA LEU A 136 8.69 -2.52 -8.47
C LEU A 136 10.14 -2.08 -8.73
N LYS A 137 10.44 -1.61 -9.95
CA LYS A 137 11.72 -0.99 -10.29
C LYS A 137 12.00 0.25 -9.44
N HIS A 138 11.04 1.17 -9.33
CA HIS A 138 11.19 2.38 -8.50
C HIS A 138 11.49 2.04 -7.03
N VAL A 139 10.79 1.06 -6.45
CA VAL A 139 11.05 0.60 -5.07
C VAL A 139 12.45 0.00 -4.94
N LYS A 140 12.90 -0.81 -5.92
CA LYS A 140 14.23 -1.43 -5.93
C LYS A 140 15.39 -0.43 -6.07
N GLU A 141 15.21 0.63 -6.86
CA GLU A 141 16.24 1.65 -7.10
C GLU A 141 16.38 2.66 -5.94
N THR A 142 15.45 2.65 -4.98
CA THR A 142 15.42 3.61 -3.87
C THR A 142 16.34 3.17 -2.73
N GLN A 143 17.36 3.98 -2.42
CA GLN A 143 18.38 3.67 -1.38
C GLN A 143 17.82 3.66 0.06
N LEU A 144 16.80 4.45 0.36
CA LEU A 144 16.19 4.55 1.68
C LEU A 144 14.71 4.13 1.60
N PRO A 145 14.29 3.04 2.27
CA PRO A 145 12.91 2.55 2.18
C PRO A 145 11.89 3.61 2.62
N GLU A 146 11.01 3.98 1.69
CA GLU A 146 9.98 5.00 1.86
C GLU A 146 8.69 4.43 2.45
N THR A 147 7.87 5.29 3.07
CA THR A 147 6.58 4.89 3.64
C THR A 147 5.53 4.65 2.56
N VAL A 148 4.49 3.86 2.87
CA VAL A 148 3.33 3.65 1.97
C VAL A 148 2.71 4.98 1.53
N GLN A 149 2.56 5.94 2.47
CA GLN A 149 2.07 7.28 2.13
C GLN A 149 2.97 7.99 1.12
N ASN A 150 4.28 8.02 1.35
CA ASN A 150 5.20 8.72 0.46
C ASN A 150 5.22 8.05 -0.93
N TRP A 151 5.14 6.71 -1.01
CA TRP A 151 4.99 6.03 -2.30
C TRP A 151 3.74 6.50 -3.07
N ILE A 152 2.59 6.65 -2.43
CA ILE A 152 1.38 7.17 -3.09
C ILE A 152 1.61 8.61 -3.58
N GLU A 153 2.26 9.47 -2.79
CA GLU A 153 2.58 10.85 -3.18
C GLU A 153 3.61 10.94 -4.33
N LEU A 154 4.61 10.06 -4.35
CA LEU A 154 5.60 9.95 -5.42
C LEU A 154 4.96 9.49 -6.75
N LEU A 155 4.22 8.38 -6.72
CA LEU A 155 3.62 7.78 -7.93
C LEU A 155 2.54 8.71 -8.55
N THR A 156 1.82 9.48 -7.72
CA THR A 156 0.82 10.49 -8.16
C THR A 156 1.38 11.90 -8.41
N ALA A 157 2.70 12.12 -8.31
CA ALA A 157 3.35 13.44 -8.43
C ALA A 157 2.78 14.55 -7.52
N LYS A 158 2.36 14.18 -6.31
CA LYS A 158 2.04 15.12 -5.23
C LYS A 158 3.30 15.58 -4.46
N THR A 159 4.45 14.97 -4.76
CA THR A 159 5.75 15.36 -4.20
C THR A 159 6.29 16.66 -4.79
N TRP A 160 6.89 17.50 -3.95
CA TRP A 160 7.59 18.72 -4.35
C TRP A 160 9.11 18.52 -4.52
N ASN A 161 9.63 17.31 -4.33
CA ASN A 161 11.06 17.04 -4.42
C ASN A 161 11.49 16.81 -5.89
N PRO A 162 12.26 17.73 -6.52
CA PRO A 162 12.61 17.64 -7.94
C PRO A 162 13.43 16.38 -8.27
N LEU A 163 14.24 15.89 -7.33
CA LEU A 163 15.04 14.68 -7.51
C LEU A 163 14.18 13.41 -7.59
N LYS A 164 12.95 13.45 -7.07
CA LYS A 164 12.02 12.30 -6.99
C LYS A 164 10.84 12.38 -7.96
N LEU A 165 10.75 13.43 -8.79
CA LEU A 165 9.71 13.56 -9.82
C LEU A 165 9.76 12.45 -10.88
N HIS A 166 10.91 11.79 -11.06
CA HIS A 166 11.05 10.69 -12.01
C HIS A 166 10.28 9.41 -11.62
N TYR A 167 9.84 9.30 -10.35
CA TYR A 167 9.02 8.17 -9.89
C TYR A 167 7.53 8.28 -10.29
N GLN A 168 7.09 9.42 -10.85
CA GLN A 168 5.71 9.61 -11.30
C GLN A 168 5.33 8.59 -12.38
N LEU A 169 4.24 7.85 -12.16
CA LEU A 169 3.67 7.00 -13.19
C LEU A 169 2.98 7.85 -14.26
N LYS A 170 3.36 7.65 -15.52
CA LYS A 170 2.79 8.38 -16.67
C LYS A 170 1.78 7.52 -17.40
N ASN A 171 0.76 8.18 -17.95
CA ASN A 171 -0.24 7.59 -18.84
C ASN A 171 -0.92 6.34 -18.25
N VAL A 172 -1.16 6.33 -16.92
CA VAL A 172 -1.71 5.19 -16.17
C VAL A 172 -3.03 4.71 -16.77
N TRP A 173 -3.94 5.64 -17.09
CA TRP A 173 -5.22 5.34 -17.73
C TRP A 173 -5.04 4.61 -19.07
N GLU A 174 -4.23 5.16 -19.98
CA GLU A 174 -3.99 4.61 -21.32
C GLU A 174 -3.37 3.20 -21.25
N ARG A 175 -2.45 2.99 -20.29
CA ARG A 175 -1.81 1.70 -20.04
C ARG A 175 -2.80 0.67 -19.50
N LEU A 176 -3.66 1.03 -18.54
CA LEU A 176 -4.73 0.15 -18.05
C LEU A 176 -5.75 -0.19 -19.14
N ALA A 177 -6.16 0.80 -19.95
CA ALA A 177 -7.05 0.59 -21.09
C ALA A 177 -6.43 -0.37 -22.11
N LYS A 178 -5.13 -0.22 -22.42
CA LYS A 178 -4.40 -1.14 -23.31
C LYS A 178 -4.37 -2.57 -22.76
N ASN A 179 -4.05 -2.78 -21.47
CA ASN A 179 -4.07 -4.10 -20.85
C ASN A 179 -5.47 -4.74 -20.91
N LEU A 180 -6.53 -3.96 -20.66
CA LEU A 180 -7.92 -4.42 -20.74
C LEU A 180 -8.37 -4.75 -22.18
N VAL A 181 -7.84 -4.06 -23.19
CA VAL A 181 -8.04 -4.38 -24.62
C VAL A 181 -7.28 -5.65 -25.01
N GLU A 182 -6.03 -5.83 -24.55
CA GLU A 182 -5.25 -7.06 -24.80
C GLU A 182 -5.89 -8.30 -24.15
N LYS A 183 -6.57 -8.11 -23.02
CA LYS A 183 -7.40 -9.13 -22.36
C LYS A 183 -8.80 -9.30 -22.99
N GLY A 184 -9.12 -8.50 -24.01
CA GLY A 184 -10.40 -8.51 -24.73
C GLY A 184 -11.61 -8.21 -23.84
N VAL A 185 -11.43 -7.43 -22.77
CA VAL A 185 -12.53 -6.93 -21.92
C VAL A 185 -13.16 -5.71 -22.58
N LEU A 186 -12.31 -4.81 -23.05
CA LEU A 186 -12.66 -3.64 -23.86
C LEU A 186 -12.29 -3.91 -25.32
N THR A 187 -12.95 -3.20 -26.23
CA THR A 187 -12.52 -3.08 -27.63
C THR A 187 -11.88 -1.71 -27.86
N THR A 188 -11.28 -1.49 -29.02
CA THR A 188 -10.83 -0.17 -29.47
C THR A 188 -11.70 0.28 -30.62
N GLU A 189 -12.48 1.33 -30.39
CA GLU A 189 -13.34 1.94 -31.40
C GLU A 189 -12.87 3.38 -31.71
N LYS A 190 -13.14 3.80 -32.94
CA LYS A 190 -12.79 5.15 -33.42
C LYS A 190 -14.07 5.92 -33.66
N GLN A 191 -14.39 6.84 -32.76
CA GLN A 191 -15.51 7.76 -32.92
C GLN A 191 -15.07 8.98 -33.73
N ASN A 192 -15.66 9.16 -34.90
CA ASN A 192 -15.36 10.29 -35.77
C ASN A 192 -16.27 11.47 -35.38
N PHE A 193 -15.67 12.56 -34.92
CA PHE A 193 -16.34 13.85 -34.71
C PHE A 193 -16.13 14.74 -35.94
N LEU A 194 -16.91 15.83 -36.05
CA LEU A 194 -16.90 16.69 -37.24
C LEU A 194 -15.51 17.24 -37.63
N CYS A 195 -14.61 17.41 -36.65
CA CYS A 195 -13.29 18.04 -36.84
C CYS A 195 -12.10 17.19 -36.34
N PHE A 196 -12.35 16.03 -35.71
CA PHE A 196 -11.31 15.18 -35.14
C PHE A 196 -11.85 13.77 -34.90
N ASP A 197 -10.96 12.80 -34.77
CA ASP A 197 -11.35 11.45 -34.39
C ASP A 197 -10.87 11.14 -32.97
N MET A 198 -11.71 10.52 -32.15
CA MET A 198 -11.39 10.14 -30.79
C MET A 198 -11.39 8.61 -30.66
N THR A 199 -10.39 8.07 -29.95
CA THR A 199 -10.33 6.62 -29.67
C THR A 199 -11.07 6.34 -28.37
N THR A 200 -12.12 5.52 -28.43
CA THR A 200 -12.94 5.04 -27.31
C THR A 200 -12.61 3.59 -26.98
N HIS A 201 -12.80 3.20 -25.71
CA HIS A 201 -12.62 1.82 -25.26
C HIS A 201 -13.90 1.20 -24.67
N PRO A 202 -14.98 1.03 -25.45
CA PRO A 202 -16.26 0.55 -24.93
C PRO A 202 -16.19 -0.90 -24.44
N LEU A 203 -17.09 -1.23 -23.52
CA LEU A 203 -17.09 -2.53 -22.83
C LEU A 203 -17.64 -3.65 -23.74
N THR A 204 -16.81 -4.63 -24.06
CA THR A 204 -17.21 -5.80 -24.87
C THR A 204 -17.77 -6.93 -24.00
N LYS A 205 -17.10 -7.26 -22.88
CA LYS A 205 -17.47 -8.38 -21.99
C LYS A 205 -18.26 -7.91 -20.76
N ASN A 206 -19.54 -7.56 -20.94
CA ASN A 206 -20.39 -7.09 -19.82
C ASN A 206 -20.48 -8.10 -18.65
N ASN A 207 -20.44 -9.41 -18.94
CA ASN A 207 -20.47 -10.47 -17.92
C ASN A 207 -19.37 -10.33 -16.83
N ILE A 208 -18.16 -9.89 -17.21
CA ILE A 208 -17.04 -9.72 -16.25
C ILE A 208 -17.37 -8.58 -15.28
N LYS A 209 -17.86 -7.45 -15.80
CA LYS A 209 -18.27 -6.32 -14.96
C LYS A 209 -19.47 -6.67 -14.07
N GLN A 210 -20.45 -7.42 -14.59
CA GLN A 210 -21.59 -7.88 -13.80
C GLN A 210 -21.19 -8.87 -12.70
N HIS A 211 -20.21 -9.75 -12.94
CA HIS A 211 -19.65 -10.60 -11.88
C HIS A 211 -18.94 -9.75 -10.82
N LEU A 212 -18.09 -8.81 -11.24
CA LEU A 212 -17.37 -7.91 -10.33
C LEU A 212 -18.33 -7.07 -9.46
N ILE A 213 -19.44 -6.57 -10.02
CA ILE A 213 -20.48 -5.84 -9.27
C ILE A 213 -21.20 -6.75 -8.26
N LYS A 214 -21.32 -8.06 -8.50
CA LYS A 214 -21.92 -9.03 -7.56
C LYS A 214 -20.98 -9.48 -6.44
N LYS A 215 -19.67 -9.27 -6.61
CA LYS A 215 -18.60 -9.59 -5.64
C LYS A 215 -18.45 -8.50 -4.56
N VAL A 216 -18.99 -7.30 -4.81
CA VAL A 216 -18.98 -6.11 -3.94
C VAL A 216 -20.32 -5.97 -3.21
#